data_AF-A0AAD7LU10-F1
#
_entry.id   AF-A0AAD7LU10-F1
#
_cell.length_a   1.000
_cell.length_b   1.000
_cell.length_c   1.000
_cell.angle_alpha   90.00
_cell.angle_beta   90.00
_cell.angle_gamma   90.00
#
_symmetry.space_group_name_H-M   'P 1'
#
loop_
_entity.id
_entity.type
_entity.pdbx_description
1 polymer ?
#
loop_
_entity_poly.entity_id
_entity_poly.type
_entity_poly.pdbx_seq_one_letter_code
_entity_poly.pdbx_strand_id
1 'polypeptide(L)'
;MSSNHSIGGGNPSDQSSLNYLQWLDCQPPGSVLCISQGSFLSASSAQIHEIAAGLCDSGVRFLWVARGEVSKLKKVCGNNGNWKIGWRVKKYVSVETLVTRGEISWLLKKFMDLESDVVKDTRNRAGELKQICQVAIANGGSSQTNINAFVKDIGD
;
A
#
# COMPACT_ATOMS: atom_id res chain seq x y z
N MET A 1 53.40 -10.61 2.88
CA MET A 1 52.89 -11.88 2.32
C MET A 1 51.41 -11.72 2.08
N SER A 2 51.04 -11.68 0.81
CA SER A 2 49.68 -11.60 0.32
C SER A 2 48.90 -12.86 0.68
N SER A 3 47.61 -12.70 1.02
CA SER A 3 46.61 -13.74 0.80
C SER A 3 45.32 -13.08 0.34
N ASN A 4 45.07 -13.24 -0.96
CA ASN A 4 43.81 -12.99 -1.63
C ASN A 4 42.79 -14.06 -1.22
N HIS A 5 41.51 -13.70 -1.07
CA HIS A 5 40.43 -14.65 -1.33
C HIS A 5 39.33 -13.99 -2.15
N SER A 6 39.03 -14.64 -3.26
CA SER A 6 38.22 -14.17 -4.38
C SER A 6 36.70 -14.19 -4.12
N ILE A 7 36.05 -13.15 -4.65
CA ILE A 7 34.84 -13.13 -5.48
C ILE A 7 33.82 -14.28 -5.28
N GLY A 8 32.66 -13.94 -4.71
CA GLY A 8 31.34 -14.36 -5.22
C GLY A 8 30.67 -13.10 -5.77
N GLY A 9 30.33 -12.97 -7.06
CA GLY A 9 29.44 -13.87 -7.77
C GLY A 9 27.96 -13.47 -7.60
N GLY A 10 27.64 -12.19 -7.34
CA GLY A 10 26.27 -11.68 -7.30
C GLY A 10 25.76 -11.38 -8.72
N ASN A 11 24.64 -11.98 -9.09
CA ASN A 11 23.92 -11.68 -10.34
C ASN A 11 23.58 -10.17 -10.42
N PRO A 12 23.75 -9.49 -11.58
CA PRO A 12 23.46 -8.06 -11.72
C PRO A 12 21.97 -7.69 -11.63
N SER A 13 21.07 -8.68 -11.54
CA SER A 13 19.62 -8.47 -11.57
C SER A 13 19.00 -8.07 -10.22
N ASP A 14 19.76 -8.06 -9.12
CA ASP A 14 19.26 -7.69 -7.79
C ASP A 14 19.47 -6.22 -7.40
N GLN A 15 20.09 -5.40 -8.26
CA GLN A 15 20.42 -4.01 -7.91
C GLN A 15 19.22 -3.06 -7.91
N SER A 16 18.11 -3.40 -8.57
CA SER A 16 16.93 -2.53 -8.61
C SER A 16 16.14 -2.54 -7.30
N SER A 17 16.19 -3.63 -6.53
CA SER A 17 15.43 -3.80 -5.29
C SER A 17 16.03 -3.01 -4.12
N LEU A 18 17.36 -2.89 -4.10
CA LEU A 18 18.09 -2.18 -3.03
C LEU A 18 18.08 -0.65 -3.22
N ASN A 19 18.02 -0.15 -4.46
CA ASN A 19 18.11 1.28 -4.73
C ASN A 19 16.91 2.10 -4.20
N TYR A 20 15.69 1.56 -4.26
CA TYR A 20 14.53 2.28 -3.74
C TYR A 20 14.37 2.14 -2.21
N LEU A 21 14.84 1.04 -1.61
CA LEU A 21 14.87 0.88 -0.14
C LEU A 21 15.84 1.87 0.47
N GLN A 22 17.04 2.01 -0.11
CA GLN A 22 17.99 3.03 0.32
C GLN A 22 17.44 4.45 0.14
N TRP A 23 16.72 4.72 -0.97
CA TRP A 23 16.04 5.99 -1.14
C TRP A 23 14.98 6.25 -0.06
N LEU A 24 14.20 5.23 0.32
CA LEU A 24 13.20 5.31 1.39
C LEU A 24 13.84 5.58 2.75
N ASP A 25 14.97 4.93 3.06
CA ASP A 25 15.71 5.11 4.32
C ASP A 25 16.22 6.55 4.51
N CYS A 26 16.44 7.28 3.41
CA CYS A 26 16.82 8.70 3.44
C CYS A 26 15.64 9.67 3.64
N GLN A 27 14.40 9.19 3.73
CA GLN A 27 13.22 10.06 3.88
C GLN A 27 12.79 10.19 5.35
N PRO A 28 12.22 11.34 5.75
CA PRO A 28 11.62 11.46 7.08
C PRO A 28 10.52 10.41 7.31
N PRO A 29 10.39 9.88 8.54
CA PRO A 29 9.36 8.89 8.87
C PRO A 29 7.94 9.33 8.50
N GLY A 30 7.18 8.44 7.87
CA GLY A 30 5.78 8.70 7.50
C GLY A 30 5.58 9.76 6.42
N SER A 31 6.64 10.14 5.68
CA SER A 31 6.61 11.23 4.70
C SER A 31 6.57 10.80 3.23
N VAL A 32 6.57 9.49 2.95
CA VAL A 32 6.43 8.92 1.61
C VAL A 32 5.09 8.22 1.49
N LEU A 33 4.32 8.57 0.45
CA LEU A 33 3.07 7.89 0.11
C LEU A 33 3.35 6.65 -0.74
N CYS A 34 2.94 5.47 -0.26
CA CYS A 34 2.99 4.24 -1.06
C CYS A 34 1.67 4.07 -1.85
N ILE A 35 1.79 3.79 -3.16
CA ILE A 35 0.65 3.67 -4.07
C ILE A 35 0.74 2.33 -4.78
N SER A 36 -0.32 1.53 -4.71
CA SER A 36 -0.45 0.28 -5.45
C SER A 36 -1.91 0.02 -5.85
N GLN A 37 -2.12 -0.58 -7.02
CA GLN A 37 -3.45 -0.95 -7.52
C GLN A 37 -3.84 -2.40 -7.18
N GLY A 38 -2.99 -3.10 -6.43
CA GLY A 38 -3.15 -4.54 -6.18
C GLY A 38 -3.06 -5.35 -7.48
N SER A 39 -3.47 -6.62 -7.42
CA SER A 39 -3.37 -7.54 -8.55
C SER A 39 -4.62 -7.61 -9.44
N PHE A 40 -5.77 -7.18 -8.93
CA PHE A 40 -7.07 -7.45 -9.55
C PHE A 40 -7.75 -6.20 -10.11
N LEU A 41 -7.23 -4.99 -9.89
CA LEU A 41 -7.84 -3.75 -10.36
C LEU A 41 -6.91 -3.05 -11.35
N SER A 42 -7.43 -2.74 -12.54
CA SER A 42 -6.75 -1.87 -13.52
C SER A 42 -7.59 -0.61 -13.71
N ALA A 43 -6.95 0.55 -13.55
CA ALA A 43 -7.51 1.82 -13.99
C ALA A 43 -7.41 1.92 -15.52
N SER A 44 -8.28 2.74 -16.15
CA SER A 44 -8.14 3.09 -17.56
C SER A 44 -6.90 3.97 -17.76
N SER A 45 -6.31 3.94 -18.96
CA SER A 45 -5.21 4.84 -19.34
C SER A 45 -5.48 6.31 -18.98
N ALA A 46 -6.70 6.80 -19.24
CA ALA A 46 -7.10 8.16 -18.87
C ALA A 46 -7.04 8.40 -17.35
N GLN A 47 -7.49 7.45 -16.54
CA GLN A 47 -7.43 7.57 -15.08
C GLN A 47 -5.99 7.45 -14.56
N ILE A 48 -5.14 6.62 -15.17
CA ILE A 48 -3.70 6.55 -14.86
C ILE A 48 -3.03 7.89 -15.12
N HIS A 49 -3.37 8.54 -16.25
CA HIS A 49 -2.84 9.86 -16.59
C HIS A 49 -3.24 10.92 -15.56
N GLU A 50 -4.50 10.96 -15.14
CA GLU A 50 -4.95 11.88 -14.07
C GLU A 50 -4.25 11.61 -12.73
N ILE A 51 -4.00 10.33 -12.39
CA ILE A 51 -3.26 9.95 -11.18
C ILE A 51 -1.81 10.43 -11.25
N ALA A 52 -1.12 10.15 -12.36
CA ALA A 52 0.26 10.57 -12.56
C ALA A 52 0.39 12.10 -12.49
N ALA A 53 -0.50 12.83 -13.16
CA ALA A 53 -0.49 14.29 -13.14
C ALA A 53 -0.83 14.84 -11.74
N GLY A 54 -1.82 14.26 -11.06
CA GLY A 54 -2.19 14.65 -9.69
C GLY A 54 -1.07 14.41 -8.67
N LEU A 55 -0.29 13.34 -8.84
CA LEU A 55 0.90 13.06 -8.05
C LEU A 55 1.96 14.13 -8.25
N CYS A 56 2.30 14.44 -9.50
CA CYS A 56 3.24 15.52 -9.83
C CYS A 56 2.79 16.87 -9.26
N ASP A 57 1.52 17.25 -9.47
CA ASP A 57 0.93 18.51 -9.00
C ASP A 57 0.87 18.61 -7.46
N SER A 58 0.92 17.47 -6.76
CA SER A 58 0.83 17.44 -5.30
C SER A 58 2.15 17.80 -4.61
N GLY A 59 3.28 17.55 -5.27
CA GLY A 59 4.62 17.70 -4.66
C GLY A 59 4.90 16.75 -3.49
N VAL A 60 4.01 15.79 -3.20
CA VAL A 60 4.26 14.80 -2.16
C VAL A 60 5.32 13.81 -2.64
N ARG A 61 6.15 13.31 -1.73
CA ARG A 61 7.04 12.19 -2.04
C ARG A 61 6.20 10.92 -2.13
N PHE A 62 6.37 10.16 -3.19
CA PHE A 62 5.61 8.93 -3.39
C PHE A 62 6.48 7.79 -3.95
N LEU A 63 6.06 6.57 -3.65
CA LEU A 63 6.53 5.35 -4.30
C LEU A 63 5.31 4.69 -4.96
N TRP A 64 5.30 4.60 -6.28
CA TRP A 64 4.18 4.03 -7.02
C TRP A 64 4.59 2.75 -7.74
N VAL A 65 3.95 1.64 -7.34
CA VAL A 65 4.02 0.38 -8.08
C VAL A 65 2.96 0.40 -9.18
N ALA A 66 3.30 1.00 -10.32
CA ALA A 66 2.47 1.02 -11.51
C ALA A 66 2.58 -0.31 -12.29
N ARG A 67 1.46 -0.78 -12.85
CA ARG A 67 1.42 -1.94 -13.75
C ARG A 67 1.13 -1.46 -15.17
N GLY A 68 1.77 -2.08 -16.17
CA GLY A 68 1.36 -1.96 -17.57
C GLY A 68 0.00 -2.62 -17.82
N GLU A 69 -0.68 -2.23 -18.90
CA GLU A 69 -2.04 -2.67 -19.21
C GLU A 69 -2.17 -4.21 -19.21
N VAL A 70 -2.91 -4.75 -18.24
CA VAL A 70 -3.35 -6.15 -18.27
C VAL A 70 -4.85 -6.19 -17.96
N SER A 71 -5.61 -6.81 -18.86
CA SER A 71 -7.07 -6.77 -18.87
C SER A 71 -7.72 -7.49 -17.68
N LYS A 72 -8.67 -6.77 -17.07
CA LYS A 72 -9.90 -7.16 -16.35
C LYS A 72 -9.94 -8.53 -15.62
N LEU A 73 -9.89 -8.46 -14.28
CA LEU A 73 -10.71 -9.31 -13.41
C LEU A 73 -11.53 -8.44 -12.46
N LYS A 74 -12.85 -8.46 -12.59
CA LYS A 74 -13.75 -7.77 -11.65
C LYS A 74 -14.06 -8.74 -10.51
N LYS A 75 -13.52 -8.48 -9.31
CA LYS A 75 -14.00 -9.15 -8.09
C LYS A 75 -14.45 -8.12 -7.06
N VAL A 76 -15.64 -8.35 -6.54
CA VAL A 76 -16.25 -7.61 -5.43
C VAL A 76 -15.46 -7.95 -4.16
N CYS A 77 -14.73 -6.99 -3.61
CA CYS A 77 -14.29 -7.06 -2.22
C CYS A 77 -15.48 -6.60 -1.35
N GLY A 78 -15.85 -7.46 -0.40
CA GLY A 78 -17.03 -7.31 0.44
C GLY A 78 -17.13 -5.94 1.11
N ASN A 79 -18.35 -5.40 1.12
CA ASN A 79 -18.74 -4.36 2.07
C ASN A 79 -18.74 -5.01 3.45
N ASN A 80 -17.63 -4.95 4.20
CA ASN A 80 -17.70 -5.10 5.65
C ASN A 80 -16.45 -4.49 6.30
N GLY A 81 -16.71 -3.49 7.15
CA GLY A 81 -15.71 -2.75 7.90
C GLY A 81 -15.49 -1.35 7.35
N ASN A 82 -16.09 -0.35 7.97
CA ASN A 82 -15.56 1.01 7.92
C ASN A 82 -14.55 1.14 9.05
N TRP A 83 -13.33 0.60 8.86
CA TRP A 83 -12.26 0.61 9.86
C TRP A 83 -11.72 2.04 10.10
N LYS A 84 -12.18 3.03 9.31
CA LYS A 84 -11.76 4.44 9.25
C LYS A 84 -10.23 4.66 9.33
N ILE A 85 -9.43 3.72 8.84
CA ILE A 85 -7.97 3.87 8.71
C ILE A 85 -7.53 4.31 7.30
N GLY A 86 -8.48 4.75 6.48
CA GLY A 86 -8.21 5.13 5.11
C GLY A 86 -9.38 5.87 4.48
N TRP A 87 -9.08 6.66 3.46
CA TRP A 87 -10.07 7.41 2.71
C TRP A 87 -10.48 6.63 1.48
N ARG A 88 -11.80 6.54 1.25
CA ARG A 88 -12.35 5.99 0.03
C ARG A 88 -12.95 7.12 -0.79
N VAL A 89 -12.38 7.36 -1.97
CA VAL A 89 -12.97 8.26 -2.96
C VAL A 89 -14.08 7.49 -3.69
N LYS A 90 -15.32 7.98 -3.61
CA LYS A 90 -16.46 7.43 -4.35
C LYS A 90 -16.95 8.47 -5.36
N LYS A 91 -17.08 8.09 -6.63
CA LYS A 91 -17.92 8.81 -7.60
C LYS A 91 -19.09 7.90 -7.97
N TYR A 92 -20.32 8.41 -7.83
CA TYR A 92 -21.55 7.72 -8.25
C TYR A 92 -21.76 7.93 -9.75
N VAL A 93 -22.02 6.85 -10.47
CA VAL A 93 -21.99 6.77 -11.93
C VAL A 93 -23.29 7.31 -12.53
N SER A 94 -23.18 8.28 -13.45
CA SER A 94 -24.02 8.29 -14.66
C SER A 94 -23.23 8.47 -15.96
N VAL A 95 -21.95 8.87 -15.91
CA VAL A 95 -20.99 8.79 -17.02
C VAL A 95 -19.59 8.66 -16.40
N GLU A 96 -18.63 8.05 -17.10
CA GLU A 96 -17.24 7.79 -16.67
C GLU A 96 -16.52 9.03 -16.12
N THR A 97 -16.84 9.43 -14.90
CA THR A 97 -16.28 10.65 -14.32
C THR A 97 -14.96 10.27 -13.70
N LEU A 98 -13.87 10.55 -14.43
CA LEU A 98 -12.51 10.43 -13.93
C LEU A 98 -12.38 11.20 -12.61
N VAL A 99 -11.58 10.69 -11.69
CA VAL A 99 -11.07 11.52 -10.60
C VAL A 99 -9.97 12.39 -11.21
N THR A 100 -10.18 13.70 -11.17
CA THR A 100 -9.30 14.66 -11.84
C THR A 100 -7.99 14.82 -11.07
N ARG A 101 -6.92 15.21 -11.77
CA ARG A 101 -5.60 15.50 -11.17
C ARG A 101 -5.68 16.54 -10.06
N GLY A 102 -6.60 17.51 -10.17
CA GLY A 102 -6.83 18.53 -9.15
C GLY A 102 -7.41 17.93 -7.87
N GLU A 103 -8.45 17.10 -8.00
CA GLU A 103 -9.02 16.35 -6.87
C GLU A 103 -7.97 15.43 -6.24
N ILE A 104 -7.18 14.73 -7.05
CA ILE A 104 -6.10 13.84 -6.59
C ILE A 104 -5.04 14.64 -5.84
N SER A 105 -4.49 15.69 -6.44
CA SER A 105 -3.46 16.54 -5.81
C SER A 105 -3.93 17.10 -4.47
N TRP A 106 -5.16 17.60 -4.41
CA TRP A 106 -5.75 18.10 -3.17
C TRP A 106 -5.91 16.99 -2.12
N LEU A 107 -6.43 15.82 -2.51
CA LEU A 107 -6.58 14.68 -1.60
C LEU A 107 -5.24 14.21 -1.04
N LEU A 108 -4.21 14.13 -1.89
CA LEU A 108 -2.89 13.68 -1.49
C LEU A 108 -2.24 14.66 -0.51
N LYS A 109 -2.30 15.96 -0.79
CA LYS A 109 -1.82 17.01 0.13
C LYS A 109 -2.52 16.91 1.48
N LYS A 110 -3.85 16.78 1.47
CA LYS A 110 -4.64 16.67 2.70
C LYS A 110 -4.34 15.39 3.48
N PHE A 111 -4.13 14.27 2.79
CA PHE A 111 -3.83 12.99 3.43
C PHE A 111 -2.41 12.95 4.01
N MET A 112 -1.47 13.66 3.38
CA MET A 112 -0.07 13.74 3.81
C MET A 112 0.22 14.91 4.75
N ASP A 113 -0.79 15.68 5.16
CA ASP A 113 -0.67 16.68 6.21
C ASP A 113 -0.56 15.99 7.58
N LEU A 114 0.67 15.85 8.06
CA LEU A 114 0.97 15.13 9.30
C LEU A 114 0.48 15.87 10.54
N GLU A 115 0.21 17.16 10.42
CA GLU A 115 -0.27 17.97 11.54
C GLU A 115 -1.78 17.91 11.70
N SER A 116 -2.51 17.49 10.66
CA SER A 116 -3.96 17.33 10.70
C SER A 116 -4.40 16.30 11.74
N ASP A 117 -5.27 16.70 12.67
CA ASP A 117 -5.87 15.80 13.67
C ASP A 117 -6.57 14.59 13.04
N VAL A 118 -7.21 14.79 11.89
CA VAL A 118 -7.88 13.72 11.15
C VAL A 118 -6.86 12.69 10.64
N VAL A 119 -5.70 13.14 10.17
CA VAL A 119 -4.62 12.26 9.69
C VAL A 119 -3.94 11.57 10.86
N LYS A 120 -3.69 12.27 11.97
CA LYS A 120 -3.16 11.70 13.22
C LYS A 120 -4.07 10.59 13.75
N ASP A 121 -5.38 10.83 13.85
CA ASP A 121 -6.37 9.82 14.24
C ASP A 121 -6.34 8.60 13.31
N THR A 122 -6.35 8.85 11.99
CA THR A 122 -6.30 7.77 10.98
C THR A 122 -5.07 6.89 11.16
N ARG A 123 -3.90 7.49 11.42
CA ARG A 123 -2.64 6.76 11.64
C ARG A 123 -2.61 6.02 12.97
N ASN A 124 -3.13 6.62 14.04
CA ASN A 124 -3.23 5.97 15.35
C ASN A 124 -4.07 4.70 15.26
N ARG A 125 -5.24 4.79 14.63
CA ARG A 125 -6.13 3.64 14.41
C ARG A 125 -5.49 2.55 13.53
N ALA A 126 -4.69 2.94 12.53
CA ALA A 126 -3.91 1.98 11.75
C ALA A 126 -2.86 1.27 12.62
N GLY A 127 -2.23 1.98 13.56
CA GLY A 127 -1.34 1.42 14.57
C GLY A 127 -2.04 0.43 15.51
N GLU A 128 -3.22 0.77 16.00
CA GLU A 128 -4.06 -0.13 16.81
C GLU A 128 -4.43 -1.41 16.04
N LEU A 129 -4.88 -1.26 14.79
CA LEU A 129 -5.21 -2.41 13.94
C LEU A 129 -3.98 -3.30 13.71
N LYS A 130 -2.81 -2.70 13.46
CA LYS A 130 -1.54 -3.44 13.34
C LYS A 130 -1.29 -4.27 14.60
N GLN A 131 -1.45 -3.67 15.78
CA GLN A 131 -1.24 -4.37 17.04
C GLN A 131 -2.21 -5.54 17.23
N ILE A 132 -3.49 -5.34 16.91
CA ILE A 132 -4.51 -6.41 16.97
C ILE A 132 -4.11 -7.59 16.07
N CYS A 133 -3.72 -7.31 14.83
CA CYS A 133 -3.28 -8.35 13.89
C CYS A 133 -2.03 -9.08 14.40
N GLN A 134 -1.04 -8.36 14.94
CA GLN A 134 0.19 -8.95 15.47
C GLN A 134 -0.08 -9.87 16.66
N VAL A 135 -0.96 -9.47 17.58
CA VAL A 135 -1.36 -10.31 18.73
C VAL A 135 -2.15 -11.54 18.26
N ALA A 136 -3.05 -11.37 17.29
CA ALA A 136 -3.86 -12.47 16.79
C ALA A 136 -3.03 -13.58 16.12
N ILE A 137 -1.91 -13.24 15.47
CA ILE A 137 -1.03 -14.20 14.77
C ILE A 137 0.18 -14.65 15.58
N ALA A 138 0.42 -14.07 16.76
CA ALA A 138 1.53 -14.49 17.62
C ALA A 138 1.35 -15.94 18.08
N ASN A 139 2.43 -16.57 18.57
CA ASN A 139 2.37 -17.90 19.17
C ASN A 139 1.36 -17.90 20.34
N GLY A 140 0.40 -18.82 20.30
CA GLY A 140 -0.71 -18.87 21.27
C GLY A 140 -1.82 -17.83 21.03
N GLY A 141 -1.72 -17.02 19.97
CA GLY A 141 -2.73 -16.06 19.56
C GLY A 141 -4.03 -16.71 19.09
N SER A 142 -5.05 -15.88 18.91
CA SER A 142 -6.39 -16.35 18.53
C SER A 142 -6.42 -17.03 17.16
N SER A 143 -5.62 -16.58 16.19
CA SER A 143 -5.58 -17.20 14.85
C SER A 143 -5.00 -18.60 14.91
N GLN A 144 -3.90 -18.80 15.64
CA GLN A 144 -3.30 -20.13 15.81
C GLN A 144 -4.24 -21.05 16.59
N THR A 145 -4.86 -20.54 17.66
CA THR A 145 -5.84 -21.30 18.46
C THR A 145 -7.01 -21.77 17.59
N ASN A 146 -7.57 -20.88 16.77
CA ASN A 146 -8.71 -21.20 15.91
C ASN A 146 -8.32 -22.20 14.81
N ILE A 147 -7.15 -22.04 14.17
CA ILE A 147 -6.65 -22.99 13.17
C ILE A 147 -6.40 -24.37 13.80
N ASN A 148 -5.80 -24.42 14.98
CA ASN A 148 -5.56 -25.68 15.70
C ASN A 148 -6.87 -26.39 16.06
N ALA A 149 -7.88 -25.64 16.54
CA ALA A 149 -9.19 -26.19 16.84
C ALA A 149 -9.86 -26.78 15.59
N PHE A 150 -9.79 -26.07 14.46
CA PHE A 150 -10.33 -26.55 13.17
C PHE A 150 -9.61 -27.80 12.65
N VAL A 151 -8.28 -27.83 12.70
CA VAL A 151 -7.50 -29.00 12.27
C VAL A 151 -7.82 -30.22 13.14
N LYS A 152 -8.06 -30.03 14.44
CA LYS A 152 -8.47 -31.10 15.35
C LYS A 152 -9.87 -31.63 14.98
N ASP A 153 -10.83 -30.74 14.73
CA ASP A 153 -12.21 -31.09 14.38
C ASP A 153 -12.33 -31.93 13.11
N ILE A 154 -11.46 -31.72 12.11
CA ILE A 154 -11.43 -32.52 10.87
C ILE A 154 -10.70 -33.87 11.05
N GLY A 155 -9.84 -33.97 12.07
CA GLY A 155 -9.06 -35.17 12.35
C GLY A 155 -9.79 -36.24 13.18
N ASP A 156 -10.90 -35.87 13.81
CA ASP A 156 -11.78 -36.74 14.60
C ASP A 156 -12.90 -37.37 13.73
#